data_AF-A0A3Q3FQX5-F1
#
_entry.id   AF-A0A3Q3FQX5-F1
#
_cell.length_a   1.000
_cell.length_b   1.000
_cell.length_c   1.000
_cell.angle_alpha   90.00
_cell.angle_beta   90.00
_cell.angle_gamma   90.00
#
_symmetry.space_group_name_H-M   'P 1'
#
loop_
_entity.id
_entity.type
_entity.pdbx_description
1 polymer ?
#
loop_
_entity_poly.entity_id
_entity_poly.type
_entity_poly.pdbx_seq_one_letter_code
_entity_poly.pdbx_strand_id
1 'polypeptide(L)'
;MSLPDQKWVPTHVQVTVLRGRGLRGKGKHGTSDVYTIIQLGKEKYSTGVVEKTTEPDWREECSFELQPGVLENGGRSSYPAGSNELVLTVMHRALIGLDMFLGQAVIQLDKVFHETRYVRNEWYRLNSKTGKKEKERGEIQVTVQFTRNNLTASMYDLVMKDKSLVLFLSKG
;
A
#
# COMPACT_ATOMS: atom_id res chain seq x y z
N MET A 1 9.45 0.99 39.14
CA MET A 1 9.06 0.17 37.97
C MET A 1 8.68 1.16 36.89
N SER A 2 9.51 1.33 35.86
CA SER A 2 9.12 2.11 34.68
C SER A 2 7.94 1.39 34.03
N LEU A 3 6.90 2.13 33.64
CA LEU A 3 5.89 1.61 32.72
C LEU A 3 6.66 1.01 31.52
N PRO A 4 6.29 -0.19 31.03
CA PRO A 4 6.93 -0.71 29.82
C PRO A 4 6.79 0.35 28.73
N ASP A 5 7.91 0.70 28.08
CA ASP A 5 7.92 1.64 26.97
C ASP A 5 6.77 1.27 26.02
N GLN A 6 5.76 2.12 25.93
CA GLN A 6 4.61 1.85 25.09
C GLN A 6 5.11 1.90 23.65
N LYS A 7 5.38 0.72 23.08
CA LYS A 7 5.87 0.54 21.71
C LYS A 7 4.99 1.38 20.79
N TRP A 8 5.57 2.33 20.07
CA TRP A 8 4.82 3.15 19.13
C TRP A 8 4.27 2.26 18.00
N VAL A 9 2.94 2.23 17.88
CA VAL A 9 2.20 1.50 16.84
C VAL A 9 1.51 2.51 15.94
N PRO A 10 1.66 2.40 14.61
CA PRO A 10 1.02 3.31 13.68
C PRO A 10 -0.46 2.96 13.55
N THR A 11 -1.26 3.99 13.29
CA THR A 11 -2.68 3.82 12.98
C THR A 11 -2.95 4.04 11.50
N HIS A 12 -2.02 4.65 10.77
CA HIS A 12 -2.16 4.92 9.35
C HIS A 12 -0.84 4.69 8.61
N VAL A 13 -0.97 4.48 7.31
CA VAL A 13 0.13 4.52 6.35
C VAL A 13 -0.19 5.55 5.27
N GLN A 14 0.69 6.53 5.12
CA GLN A 14 0.67 7.53 4.06
C GLN A 14 1.54 7.05 2.91
N VAL A 15 1.02 7.18 1.69
CA VAL A 15 1.65 6.69 0.46
C VAL A 15 1.67 7.82 -0.54
N THR A 16 2.86 8.20 -0.99
CA THR A 16 3.04 9.15 -2.10
C THR A 16 3.52 8.38 -3.32
N VAL A 17 2.72 8.36 -4.38
CA VAL A 17 3.14 7.84 -5.69
C VAL A 17 3.72 8.99 -6.49
N LEU A 18 5.03 8.94 -6.72
CA LEU A 18 5.78 10.06 -7.30
C LEU A 18 5.72 10.01 -8.81
N ARG A 19 6.29 8.95 -9.41
CA ARG A 19 6.46 8.84 -10.87
C ARG A 19 6.70 7.40 -11.31
N GLY A 20 6.50 7.12 -12.59
CA GLY A 20 6.90 5.88 -13.25
C GLY A 20 8.06 6.12 -14.22
N ARG A 21 8.80 5.07 -14.58
CA ARG A 21 9.78 5.11 -15.68
C ARG A 21 9.85 3.79 -16.43
N GLY A 22 10.30 3.84 -17.68
CA GLY A 22 10.49 2.64 -18.50
C GLY A 22 9.19 1.85 -18.74
N LEU A 23 8.03 2.51 -18.68
CA LEU A 23 6.76 1.83 -18.91
C LEU A 23 6.62 1.45 -20.38
N ARG A 24 6.07 0.26 -20.64
CA ARG A 24 5.76 -0.13 -22.01
C ARG A 24 4.49 0.57 -22.49
N GLY A 25 4.60 1.39 -23.53
CA GLY A 25 3.46 2.01 -24.19
C GLY A 25 2.43 1.01 -24.71
N LYS A 26 1.15 1.36 -24.55
CA LYS A 26 0.00 0.56 -24.98
C LYS A 26 -0.99 1.30 -25.87
N GLY A 27 -0.90 2.63 -25.91
CA GLY A 27 -1.66 3.49 -26.79
C GLY A 27 -0.98 3.74 -28.14
N LYS A 28 -1.49 4.75 -28.85
CA LYS A 28 -0.94 5.19 -30.14
C LYS A 28 0.49 5.71 -29.97
N HIS A 29 1.32 5.54 -30.98
CA HIS A 29 2.72 6.01 -31.00
C HIS A 29 3.63 5.45 -29.89
N GLY A 30 3.24 4.35 -29.25
CA GLY A 30 4.07 3.71 -28.22
C GLY A 30 4.09 4.44 -26.88
N THR A 31 3.10 5.28 -26.59
CA THR A 31 2.89 5.91 -25.28
C THR A 31 1.61 5.40 -24.62
N SER A 32 1.30 5.85 -23.40
CA SER A 32 0.08 5.49 -22.68
C SER A 32 -0.47 6.71 -21.94
N ASP A 33 -1.79 6.79 -21.77
CA ASP A 33 -2.43 7.64 -20.77
C ASP A 33 -2.42 6.89 -19.43
N VAL A 34 -1.59 7.29 -18.47
CA VAL A 34 -1.21 6.46 -17.32
C VAL A 34 -1.78 6.96 -16.01
N TYR A 35 -2.35 6.05 -15.23
CA TYR A 35 -2.68 6.28 -13.82
C TYR A 35 -2.27 5.08 -12.97
N THR A 36 -2.19 5.28 -11.66
CA THR A 36 -1.87 4.21 -10.70
C THR A 36 -3.03 4.02 -9.73
N ILE A 37 -3.44 2.77 -9.56
CA ILE A 37 -4.34 2.35 -8.47
C ILE A 37 -3.48 1.99 -7.27
N ILE A 38 -3.77 2.60 -6.13
CA ILE A 38 -3.10 2.39 -4.84
C ILE A 38 -4.10 1.65 -3.96
N GLN A 39 -3.78 0.43 -3.54
CA GLN A 39 -4.72 -0.44 -2.82
C GLN A 39 -4.09 -1.01 -1.55
N LEU A 40 -4.86 -0.99 -0.45
CA LEU A 40 -4.55 -1.73 0.77
C LEU A 40 -5.82 -2.44 1.26
N GLY A 41 -5.79 -3.77 1.34
CA GLY A 41 -6.98 -4.57 1.60
C GLY A 41 -8.12 -4.27 0.60
N LYS A 42 -9.24 -3.74 1.10
CA LYS A 42 -10.42 -3.37 0.30
C LYS A 42 -10.42 -1.91 -0.17
N GLU A 43 -9.61 -1.06 0.45
CA GLU A 43 -9.57 0.37 0.15
C GLU A 43 -8.69 0.64 -1.06
N LYS A 44 -9.12 1.61 -1.90
CA LYS A 44 -8.41 1.98 -3.12
C LYS A 44 -8.45 3.48 -3.34
N TYR A 45 -7.32 4.02 -3.77
CA TYR A 45 -7.19 5.35 -4.35
C TYR A 45 -6.67 5.21 -5.79
N SER A 46 -6.86 6.24 -6.59
CA SER A 46 -6.27 6.32 -7.93
C SER A 46 -5.69 7.69 -8.14
N THR A 47 -4.52 7.75 -8.76
CA THR A 47 -3.93 9.02 -9.19
C THR A 47 -4.76 9.63 -10.34
N GLY A 48 -4.48 10.89 -10.65
CA GLY A 48 -4.76 11.48 -11.94
C GLY A 48 -4.11 10.71 -13.10
N VAL A 49 -4.60 11.00 -14.31
CA VAL A 49 -4.05 10.44 -15.55
C VAL A 49 -3.03 11.40 -16.12
N VAL A 50 -1.83 10.89 -16.42
CA VAL A 50 -0.82 11.61 -17.20
C VAL A 50 -0.83 11.05 -18.62
N GLU A 51 -1.19 11.89 -19.58
CA GLU A 51 -1.42 11.47 -20.97
C GLU A 51 -0.13 11.23 -21.75
N LYS A 52 -0.21 10.34 -22.75
CA LYS A 52 0.80 10.15 -23.80
C LYS A 52 2.25 10.04 -23.29
N THR A 53 2.48 9.30 -22.22
CA THR A 53 3.81 9.14 -21.61
C THR A 53 4.17 7.68 -21.32
N THR A 54 5.47 7.42 -21.20
CA THR A 54 6.04 6.20 -20.61
C THR A 54 6.76 6.48 -19.29
N GLU A 55 6.78 7.75 -18.86
CA GLU A 55 7.45 8.27 -17.67
C GLU A 55 6.52 9.28 -16.95
N PRO A 56 5.37 8.83 -16.42
CA PRO A 56 4.41 9.72 -15.76
C PRO A 56 4.97 10.30 -14.47
N ASP A 57 4.65 11.56 -14.15
CA ASP A 57 4.97 12.25 -12.89
C ASP A 57 3.64 12.69 -12.24
N TRP A 58 3.26 12.05 -11.14
CA TRP A 58 1.99 12.27 -10.43
C TRP A 58 2.18 13.12 -9.17
N ARG A 59 3.11 12.71 -8.29
CA ARG A 59 3.32 13.31 -6.94
C ARG A 59 2.05 13.40 -6.10
N GLU A 60 1.23 12.37 -6.21
CA GLU A 60 -0.05 12.29 -5.50
C GLU A 60 0.07 11.43 -4.25
N GLU A 61 -0.69 11.81 -3.23
CA GLU A 61 -0.65 11.20 -1.90
C GLU A 61 -2.03 10.72 -1.46
N CYS A 62 -2.06 9.57 -0.79
CA CYS A 62 -3.21 9.11 -0.04
C CYS A 62 -2.77 8.50 1.30
N SER A 63 -3.75 8.25 2.18
CA SER A 63 -3.53 7.63 3.47
C SER A 63 -4.55 6.52 3.69
N PHE A 64 -4.12 5.42 4.30
CA PHE A 64 -4.96 4.29 4.69
C PHE A 64 -4.93 4.10 6.20
N GLU A 65 -6.07 3.76 6.80
CA GLU A 65 -6.12 3.31 8.18
C GLU A 65 -5.61 1.86 8.29
N LEU A 66 -4.75 1.60 9.26
CA LEU A 66 -4.19 0.28 9.53
C LEU A 66 -5.00 -0.39 10.63
N GLN A 67 -5.45 -1.62 10.36
CA GLN A 67 -6.11 -2.41 11.39
C GLN A 67 -5.16 -2.65 12.58
N PRO A 68 -5.66 -2.59 13.83
CA PRO A 68 -4.83 -2.80 15.02
C PRO A 68 -4.10 -4.14 14.92
N GLY A 69 -2.79 -4.18 15.18
CA GLY A 69 -2.00 -5.43 15.17
C GLY A 69 -1.67 -6.01 13.79
N VAL A 70 -2.15 -5.40 12.69
CA VAL A 70 -1.96 -5.92 11.31
C VAL A 70 -0.49 -6.03 10.88
N LEU A 71 0.38 -5.23 11.50
CA LEU A 71 1.82 -5.25 11.22
C LEU A 71 2.58 -6.21 12.15
N GLU A 72 1.98 -6.76 13.20
CA GLU A 72 2.69 -7.59 14.18
C GLU A 72 2.99 -9.01 13.68
N ASN A 73 4.08 -9.60 14.18
CA ASN A 73 4.47 -10.99 13.87
C ASN A 73 3.37 -11.96 14.33
N GLY A 74 2.63 -12.54 13.37
CA GLY A 74 1.46 -13.40 13.62
C GLY A 74 0.16 -12.90 12.94
N GLY A 75 0.15 -11.67 12.44
CA GLY A 75 -1.01 -11.02 11.81
C GLY A 75 -1.43 -11.55 10.43
N ARG A 76 -0.87 -12.65 9.93
CA ARG A 76 -1.27 -13.18 8.60
C ARG A 76 -2.52 -14.06 8.65
N SER A 77 -2.82 -14.72 9.76
CA SER A 77 -3.96 -15.65 9.86
C SER A 77 -5.27 -15.01 10.34
N SER A 78 -5.20 -13.89 11.06
CA SER A 78 -6.36 -13.25 11.70
C SER A 78 -6.98 -12.10 10.91
N TYR A 79 -6.32 -11.68 9.82
CA TYR A 79 -6.76 -10.55 8.99
C TYR A 79 -7.03 -11.01 7.56
N PRO A 80 -7.92 -10.32 6.83
CA PRO A 80 -8.15 -10.58 5.41
C PRO A 80 -6.86 -10.55 4.58
N ALA A 81 -6.83 -11.30 3.48
CA ALA A 81 -5.72 -11.26 2.55
C ALA A 81 -5.48 -9.82 2.03
N GLY A 82 -4.20 -9.42 1.95
CA GLY A 82 -3.79 -8.09 1.49
C GLY A 82 -3.91 -6.97 2.52
N SER A 83 -4.28 -7.26 3.77
CA SER A 83 -4.38 -6.24 4.84
C SER A 83 -3.05 -5.56 5.20
N ASN A 84 -1.90 -6.18 4.86
CA ASN A 84 -0.56 -5.59 5.04
C ASN A 84 0.22 -5.49 3.71
N GLU A 85 -0.46 -5.69 2.57
CA GLU A 85 0.15 -5.63 1.24
C GLU A 85 -0.33 -4.37 0.52
N LEU A 86 0.54 -3.37 0.41
CA LEU A 86 0.27 -2.19 -0.39
C LEU A 86 0.51 -2.55 -1.86
N VAL A 87 -0.57 -2.60 -2.63
CA VAL A 87 -0.57 -2.99 -4.03
C VAL A 87 -0.67 -1.75 -4.91
N LEU A 88 0.33 -1.53 -5.74
CA LEU A 88 0.39 -0.43 -6.71
C LEU A 88 0.21 -1.01 -8.11
N THR A 89 -0.89 -0.66 -8.77
CA THR A 89 -1.21 -1.18 -10.11
C THR A 89 -1.21 -0.05 -11.12
N VAL A 90 -0.25 -0.06 -12.04
CA VAL A 90 -0.12 0.94 -13.10
C VAL A 90 -0.96 0.51 -14.29
N MET A 91 -1.81 1.43 -14.75
CA MET A 91 -2.83 1.19 -15.77
C MET A 91 -2.69 2.21 -16.89
N HIS A 92 -3.04 1.79 -18.10
CA HIS A 92 -3.30 2.66 -19.22
C HIS A 92 -4.81 2.85 -19.38
N ARG A 93 -5.25 4.11 -19.34
CA ARG A 93 -6.63 4.50 -19.61
C ARG A 93 -6.93 4.37 -21.10
N ALA A 94 -7.85 3.49 -21.45
CA ALA A 94 -8.27 3.32 -22.84
C ALA A 94 -9.36 4.35 -23.19
N LEU A 95 -9.28 4.93 -24.39
CA LEU A 95 -10.35 5.82 -24.89
C LEU A 95 -11.67 5.06 -25.11
N ILE A 96 -11.57 3.81 -25.54
CA ILE A 96 -12.70 2.91 -25.78
C ILE A 96 -12.32 1.53 -25.24
N GLY A 97 -13.24 0.90 -24.51
CA GLY A 97 -13.07 -0.44 -23.94
C GLY A 97 -12.50 -0.42 -22.52
N LEU A 98 -11.84 -1.52 -22.14
CA LEU A 98 -11.29 -1.70 -20.80
C LEU A 98 -9.85 -1.16 -20.70
N ASP A 99 -9.54 -0.59 -19.55
CA ASP A 99 -8.19 -0.15 -19.22
C ASP A 99 -7.18 -1.31 -19.24
N MET A 100 -5.97 -0.99 -19.70
CA MET A 100 -4.92 -1.98 -19.92
C MET A 100 -3.90 -1.98 -18.78
N PHE A 101 -3.62 -3.16 -18.25
CA PHE A 101 -2.60 -3.35 -17.23
C PHE A 101 -1.18 -3.12 -17.77
N LEU A 102 -0.44 -2.19 -17.16
CA LEU A 102 0.96 -1.92 -17.47
C LEU A 102 1.90 -2.69 -16.54
N GLY A 103 1.60 -2.76 -15.24
CA GLY A 103 2.41 -3.51 -14.27
C GLY A 103 1.94 -3.34 -12.83
N GLN A 104 2.51 -4.14 -11.92
CA GLN A 104 2.17 -4.09 -10.50
C GLN A 104 3.41 -4.21 -9.61
N ALA A 105 3.46 -3.42 -8.55
CA ALA A 105 4.36 -3.60 -7.42
C ALA A 105 3.55 -3.94 -6.16
N VAL A 106 4.11 -4.79 -5.30
CA VAL A 106 3.52 -5.15 -4.00
C VAL A 106 4.56 -4.87 -2.93
N ILE A 107 4.21 -4.00 -1.97
CA ILE A 107 5.06 -3.60 -0.86
C ILE A 107 4.51 -4.23 0.43
N GLN A 108 5.34 -5.02 1.11
CA GLN A 108 4.99 -5.68 2.37
C GLN A 108 5.20 -4.68 3.52
N LEU A 109 4.11 -4.11 4.04
CA LEU A 109 4.16 -3.02 5.02
C LEU A 109 4.71 -3.45 6.38
N ASP A 110 4.49 -4.70 6.77
CA ASP A 110 5.09 -5.31 7.96
C ASP A 110 6.62 -5.23 7.91
N LYS A 111 7.22 -5.58 6.76
CA LYS A 111 8.68 -5.51 6.57
C LYS A 111 9.19 -4.09 6.62
N VAL A 112 8.58 -3.18 5.86
CA VAL A 112 8.97 -1.76 5.87
C VAL A 112 8.91 -1.20 7.29
N PHE A 113 7.85 -1.50 8.02
CA PHE A 113 7.66 -1.01 9.38
C PHE A 113 8.73 -1.54 10.35
N HIS A 114 9.11 -2.81 10.25
CA HIS A 114 10.09 -3.41 11.16
C HIS A 114 11.54 -3.06 10.82
N GLU A 115 11.86 -2.89 9.54
CA GLU A 115 13.24 -2.71 9.08
C GLU A 115 13.65 -1.24 9.02
N THR A 116 12.87 -0.39 8.33
CA THR A 116 13.28 0.99 8.01
C THR A 116 12.36 2.05 8.58
N ARG A 117 11.15 1.67 9.04
CA ARG A 117 10.07 2.56 9.55
C ARG A 117 9.50 3.56 8.54
N TYR A 118 10.10 3.68 7.36
CA TYR A 118 9.61 4.46 6.24
C TYR A 118 10.37 4.05 4.98
N VAL A 119 9.87 4.48 3.84
CA VAL A 119 10.60 4.45 2.56
C VAL A 119 10.45 5.81 1.92
N ARG A 120 11.52 6.36 1.36
CA ARG A 120 11.48 7.71 0.76
C ARG A 120 12.03 7.67 -0.66
N ASN A 121 11.19 8.02 -1.62
CA ASN A 121 11.55 8.11 -3.03
C ASN A 121 12.21 6.83 -3.59
N GLU A 122 11.76 5.65 -3.15
CA GLU A 122 12.35 4.39 -3.58
C GLU A 122 11.70 3.84 -4.84
N TRP A 123 12.51 3.22 -5.69
CA TRP A 123 12.07 2.59 -6.94
C TRP A 123 11.66 1.14 -6.70
N TYR A 124 10.46 0.80 -7.18
CA TYR A 124 9.94 -0.56 -7.16
C TYR A 124 9.72 -1.06 -8.58
N ARG A 125 10.27 -2.24 -8.87
CA ARG A 125 10.05 -2.93 -10.14
C ARG A 125 8.58 -3.34 -10.30
N LEU A 126 8.02 -3.06 -11.47
CA LEU A 126 6.70 -3.51 -11.84
C LEU A 126 6.76 -4.92 -12.43
N ASN A 127 5.83 -5.77 -12.02
CA ASN A 127 5.75 -7.18 -12.40
C ASN A 127 4.45 -7.47 -13.17
N SER A 128 4.42 -8.61 -13.87
CA SER A 128 3.20 -9.18 -14.42
C SER A 128 2.22 -9.61 -13.31
N LYS A 129 0.95 -9.78 -13.68
CA LYS A 129 -0.04 -10.41 -12.78
C LYS A 129 0.45 -11.80 -12.38
N THR A 130 0.16 -12.21 -11.15
CA THR A 130 0.49 -13.55 -10.61
C THR A 130 0.03 -14.65 -11.57
N GLY A 131 0.91 -15.62 -11.83
CA GLY A 131 0.64 -16.73 -12.74
C GLY A 131 0.70 -16.40 -14.23
N LYS A 132 1.07 -15.17 -14.62
CA LYS A 132 1.37 -14.81 -16.01
C LYS A 132 2.88 -14.76 -16.23
N LYS A 133 3.33 -15.04 -17.46
CA LYS A 133 4.73 -14.90 -17.86
C LYS A 133 5.24 -13.50 -17.53
N GLU A 134 6.39 -13.44 -16.86
CA GLU A 134 7.02 -12.18 -16.49
C GLU A 134 7.50 -11.43 -17.72
N LYS A 135 7.36 -10.11 -17.70
CA LYS A 135 7.77 -9.21 -18.78
C LYS A 135 8.38 -7.97 -18.16
N GLU A 136 9.30 -7.33 -18.87
CA GLU A 136 9.75 -6.00 -18.48
C GLU A 136 8.57 -5.01 -18.54
N ARG A 137 8.36 -4.25 -17.46
CA ARG A 137 7.20 -3.38 -17.27
C ARG A 137 7.54 -2.00 -16.69
N GLY A 138 8.83 -1.72 -16.50
CA GLY A 138 9.31 -0.49 -15.89
C GLY A 138 9.26 -0.53 -14.37
N GLU A 139 9.30 0.67 -13.78
CA GLU A 139 9.42 0.87 -12.34
C GLU A 139 8.51 2.03 -11.90
N ILE A 140 8.18 2.05 -10.60
CA ILE A 140 7.41 3.11 -9.95
C ILE A 140 8.16 3.62 -8.72
N GLN A 141 8.23 4.94 -8.55
CA GLN A 141 8.89 5.58 -7.40
C GLN A 141 7.85 5.96 -6.35
N VAL A 142 8.10 5.58 -5.09
CA VAL A 142 7.11 5.65 -4.01
C VAL A 142 7.77 6.10 -2.70
N THR A 143 7.04 6.90 -1.91
CA THR A 143 7.31 7.15 -0.50
C THR A 143 6.22 6.50 0.34
N VAL A 144 6.61 5.84 1.43
CA VAL A 144 5.70 5.22 2.41
C VAL A 144 6.10 5.70 3.80
N GLN A 145 5.17 6.30 4.53
CA GLN A 145 5.38 6.82 5.87
C GLN A 145 4.29 6.33 6.81
N PHE A 146 4.68 5.80 7.95
CA PHE A 146 3.74 5.41 8.99
C PHE A 146 3.42 6.60 9.88
N THR A 147 2.15 6.79 10.22
CA THR A 147 1.70 7.87 11.10
C THR A 147 0.79 7.32 12.20
N ARG A 148 0.68 8.08 13.29
CA ARG A 148 -0.17 7.74 14.43
C ARG A 148 -1.09 8.90 14.74
N ASN A 149 -2.38 8.67 14.53
CA ASN A 149 -3.45 9.54 15.00
C ASN A 149 -3.82 9.16 16.46
N ASN A 150 -3.80 10.15 17.37
CA ASN A 150 -4.04 9.93 18.80
C ASN A 150 -5.46 9.44 19.12
N LEU A 151 -6.47 9.89 18.37
CA LEU A 151 -7.86 9.46 18.58
C LEU A 151 -8.03 8.00 18.15
N THR A 152 -7.55 7.64 16.96
CA THR A 152 -7.58 6.25 16.47
C THR A 152 -6.82 5.32 17.41
N ALA A 153 -5.64 5.73 17.89
CA ALA A 153 -4.85 4.93 18.83
C ALA A 153 -5.60 4.70 20.15
N SER A 154 -6.26 5.72 20.68
CA SER A 154 -7.05 5.61 21.91
C SER A 154 -8.24 4.66 21.75
N MET A 155 -8.93 4.69 20.61
CA MET A 155 -10.00 3.74 20.31
C MET A 155 -9.49 2.31 20.24
N TYR A 156 -8.32 2.08 19.62
CA TYR A 156 -7.73 0.76 19.51
C TYR A 156 -7.32 0.19 20.87
N ASP A 157 -6.74 1.01 21.74
CA ASP A 157 -6.38 0.61 23.11
C ASP A 157 -7.61 0.18 23.92
N LEU A 158 -8.76 0.84 23.74
CA LEU A 158 -10.03 0.45 24.37
C LEU A 158 -10.52 -0.92 23.86
N VAL A 159 -10.53 -1.12 22.54
CA VAL A 159 -10.94 -2.39 21.92
C VAL A 159 -10.06 -3.56 22.38
N MET A 160 -8.75 -3.33 22.52
CA MET A 160 -7.83 -4.37 22.98
C MET A 160 -7.98 -4.71 24.45
N LYS A 161 -8.22 -3.71 25.31
CA LYS A 161 -8.55 -3.93 26.72
C LYS A 161 -9.82 -4.78 26.87
N ASP A 162 -10.86 -4.46 26.11
CA ASP A 162 -12.14 -5.18 26.19
C ASP A 162 -12.00 -6.65 25.74
N LYS A 163 -11.33 -6.90 24.60
CA LYS A 163 -11.04 -8.27 24.14
C LYS A 163 -10.23 -9.09 25.14
N SER A 164 -9.26 -8.46 25.80
CA SER A 164 -8.47 -9.14 26.83
C SER A 164 -9.35 -9.56 28.01
N LEU A 165 -10.24 -8.69 28.48
CA LEU A 165 -11.18 -8.97 29.58
C LEU A 165 -12.13 -10.12 29.25
N VAL A 166 -12.69 -10.15 28.03
CA VAL A 166 -13.57 -11.23 27.58
C VAL A 166 -12.86 -12.59 27.57
N LEU A 167 -11.59 -12.63 27.13
CA LEU A 167 -10.77 -13.85 27.14
C LEU A 167 -10.42 -14.35 28.55
N PHE A 168 -10.30 -13.45 29.53
CA PHE A 168 -10.12 -13.85 30.94
C PHE A 168 -11.39 -14.47 31.53
N LEU A 169 -12.56 -13.96 31.19
CA LEU A 169 -13.83 -14.45 31.70
C LEU A 169 -14.27 -15.78 31.06
N SER A 170 -13.85 -16.08 29.82
CA SER A 170 -14.21 -17.33 29.15
C SER A 170 -13.39 -18.55 29.60
N LYS A 171 -12.42 -18.38 30.49
CA LYS A 171 -11.53 -19.43 31.00
C LYS A 171 -11.71 -19.72 32.51
N GLY A 172 -12.72 -19.10 33.13
CA GLY A 172 -13.07 -19.27 34.55
C GLY A 172 -14.29 -20.15 34.76
#